data_AF-A0A9D4N0K2-F1
#
_entry.id   AF-A0A9D4N0K2-F1
#
_cell.length_a   1.000
_cell.length_b   1.000
_cell.length_c   1.000
_cell.angle_alpha   90.00
_cell.angle_beta   90.00
_cell.angle_gamma   90.00
#
_symmetry.space_group_name_H-M   'P 1'
#
loop_
_entity.id
_entity.type
_entity.pdbx_description
1 polymer ?
#
loop_
_entity_poly.entity_id
_entity_poly.type
_entity_poly.pdbx_seq_one_letter_code
_entity_poly.pdbx_strand_id
1 'polypeptide(L)' 'MISTPLAANGEQIDAAKELLKKLQFTYTSESFENPVLQKHWRNIEALALDRDAPEEMTDYTRRA' A
#
# COMPACT_ATOMS: atom_id res chain seq x y z
N MET A 1 -6.03 -3.69 39.28
CA MET A 1 -4.90 -2.82 38.93
C MET A 1 -4.79 -2.81 37.42
N ILE A 2 -5.14 -1.70 36.79
CA ILE A 2 -5.07 -1.55 35.33
C ILE A 2 -3.60 -1.25 35.00
N SER A 3 -2.93 -2.17 34.33
CA SER A 3 -1.54 -2.01 33.93
C SER A 3 -1.46 -0.92 32.85
N THR A 4 -1.06 0.29 33.25
CA THR A 4 -0.68 1.36 32.33
C THR A 4 0.36 0.80 31.34
N PRO A 5 0.29 1.08 30.03
CA PRO A 5 1.36 0.69 29.14
C PRO A 5 2.63 1.38 29.61
N LEU A 6 3.63 0.60 30.01
CA LEU A 6 4.97 1.09 30.30
C LEU A 6 5.41 1.91 29.09
N ALA A 7 5.67 3.20 29.26
CA ALA A 7 6.17 4.04 28.18
C ALA A 7 7.44 3.39 27.59
N ALA A 8 7.53 3.35 26.26
CA ALA A 8 8.72 2.82 25.59
C ALA A 8 9.97 3.56 26.08
N ASN A 9 11.06 2.83 26.28
CA ASN A 9 12.32 3.42 26.70
C ASN A 9 12.93 4.29 25.58
N GLY A 10 13.87 5.17 25.91
CA GLY A 10 14.47 6.08 24.94
C GLY A 10 15.10 5.37 23.73
N GLU A 11 15.76 4.24 23.96
CA GLU A 11 16.40 3.43 22.91
C GLU A 11 15.37 2.83 21.93
N GLN A 12 14.23 2.35 22.43
CA GLN A 12 13.11 1.86 21.62
C GLN A 12 12.53 2.98 20.76
N ILE A 13 12.42 4.18 21.32
CA ILE A 13 11.92 5.37 20.60
C ILE A 13 12.90 5.76 19.48
N ASP A 14 14.20 5.77 19.74
CA ASP A 14 15.19 6.15 18.72
C ASP A 14 15.33 5.09 17.61
N ALA A 15 15.31 3.80 17.96
CA ALA A 15 15.26 2.71 16.98
C ALA A 15 14.01 2.80 16.10
N ALA A 16 12.85 3.13 16.68
CA ALA A 16 11.61 3.33 15.94
C ALA A 16 11.69 4.53 14.99
N LYS A 17 12.30 5.65 15.41
CA LYS A 17 12.50 6.81 14.53
C LYS A 17 13.39 6.49 13.33
N GLU A 18 14.45 5.71 13.50
CA GLU A 18 15.30 5.29 12.38
C GLU A 18 14.55 4.38 11.41
N LEU A 19 13.73 3.46 11.93
CA LEU A 19 12.89 2.60 11.11
C LEU A 19 11.84 3.41 10.33
N LEU A 20 11.19 4.38 10.98
CA LEU A 20 10.24 5.29 10.33
C LEU A 20 10.89 6.09 9.21
N LYS A 21 12.12 6.60 9.40
CA LYS A 21 12.86 7.32 8.35
C LYS A 21 13.15 6.43 7.14
N LYS A 22 13.46 5.15 7.33
CA LYS A 22 13.69 4.19 6.23
C LYS A 22 12.41 3.78 5.51
N LEU A 23 11.27 3.81 6.20
CA LEU A 23 9.94 3.49 5.67
C LEU A 23 9.19 4.73 5.18
N GLN A 24 9.74 5.92 5.38
CA GLN A 24 9.13 7.16 4.94
C GLN A 24 9.23 7.26 3.42
N PHE A 25 8.08 7.31 2.77
CA PHE A 25 7.96 7.66 1.37
C PHE A 25 7.06 8.90 1.25
N THR A 26 7.22 9.65 0.18
CA THR A 26 6.33 10.77 -0.12
C THR A 26 4.95 10.22 -0.46
N TYR A 27 3.98 10.45 0.41
CA TYR A 27 2.59 10.09 0.15
C TYR A 27 1.97 11.10 -0.81
N THR A 28 1.52 10.61 -1.96
CA THR A 28 0.65 11.35 -2.89
C THR A 28 -0.62 10.55 -3.05
N SER A 29 -1.78 11.18 -2.93
CA SER A 29 -3.09 10.50 -3.02
C SER A 29 -3.31 9.81 -4.38
N GLU A 30 -2.60 10.26 -5.42
CA GLU A 30 -2.63 9.69 -6.77
C GLU A 30 -1.77 8.43 -6.92
N SER A 31 -0.90 8.12 -5.95
CA SER A 31 0.01 6.97 -6.01
C SER A 31 -0.66 5.63 -5.69
N PHE A 32 -1.91 5.63 -5.23
CA PHE A 32 -2.63 4.43 -4.82
C PHE A 32 -3.97 4.34 -5.52
N GLU A 33 -3.98 3.73 -6.69
CA GLU A 33 -5.22 3.36 -7.36
C GLU A 33 -5.82 2.10 -6.73
N ASN A 34 -7.15 1.97 -6.77
CA ASN A 34 -7.82 0.79 -6.24
C ASN A 34 -7.65 -0.40 -7.21
N PRO A 35 -6.91 -1.46 -6.84
CA PRO A 35 -6.62 -2.58 -7.73
C PRO A 35 -7.87 -3.37 -8.13
N VAL A 36 -8.91 -3.39 -7.28
CA VAL A 36 -10.18 -4.06 -7.59
C VAL A 36 -10.93 -3.33 -8.70
N LEU A 37 -10.98 -2.00 -8.63
CA LEU A 37 -11.64 -1.18 -9.64
C LEU A 37 -10.87 -1.20 -10.96
N GLN A 38 -9.54 -1.05 -10.89
CA GLN A 38 -8.69 -1.11 -12.07
C GLN A 38 -8.82 -2.45 -12.80
N LYS A 39 -8.79 -3.59 -12.08
CA LYS A 39 -9.04 -4.91 -12.66
C LYS A 39 -10.41 -5.01 -13.34
N HIS A 40 -11.45 -4.46 -12.72
CA HIS A 40 -12.80 -4.49 -13.30
C HIS A 40 -12.87 -3.74 -14.64
N TRP A 41 -12.32 -2.53 -14.70
CA TRP A 41 -12.31 -1.73 -15.92
C TRP A 41 -11.45 -2.35 -17.01
N ARG A 42 -10.29 -2.95 -16.68
CA ARG A 42 -9.45 -3.67 -17.65
C ARG A 42 -10.13 -4.91 -18.22
N ASN A 43 -10.94 -5.62 -17.42
CA ASN A 43 -11.76 -6.72 -17.94
C ASN A 43 -12.82 -6.21 -18.93
N ILE A 44 -13.49 -5.09 -18.61
CA ILE A 44 -14.49 -4.49 -19.51
C ILE A 44 -13.83 -4.02 -20.82
N GLU A 45 -12.66 -3.38 -20.74
CA GLU A 45 -11.90 -2.94 -21.89
C GLU A 45 -11.50 -4.12 -22.80
N ALA A 46 -11.04 -5.24 -22.22
CA ALA A 46 -10.71 -6.44 -22.97
C ALA A 46 -11.91 -7.01 -23.71
N LEU A 47 -13.08 -7.05 -23.06
CA LEU A 47 -14.34 -7.48 -23.68
C LEU A 47 -14.77 -6.54 -24.81
N ALA A 48 -14.61 -5.23 -24.64
CA ALA A 48 -14.98 -4.24 -25.65
C ALA A 48 -14.06 -4.26 -26.89
N LEU A 49 -12.79 -4.63 -26.70
CA LEU A 49 -11.76 -4.69 -27.74
C LEU A 49 -11.55 -6.10 -28.31
N ASP A 50 -12.39 -7.07 -27.92
CA ASP A 50 -12.33 -8.48 -28.33
C ASP A 50 -10.93 -9.10 -28.11
N ARG A 51 -10.32 -8.82 -26.95
CA ARG A 51 -9.03 -9.36 -26.53
C ARG A 51 -9.23 -10.64 -25.70
N ASP A 52 -8.38 -11.65 -25.91
CA ASP A 52 -8.39 -12.89 -25.13
C ASP A 52 -8.10 -12.71 -23.63
N ALA A 53 -7.38 -11.64 -23.25
CA ALA A 53 -7.02 -11.37 -21.87
C ALA A 53 -6.95 -9.86 -21.54
N PRO A 54 -7.25 -9.47 -20.29
CA PRO A 54 -7.04 -8.11 -19.79
C PRO A 54 -5.55 -7.78 -19.65
N GLU A 55 -5.20 -6.50 -19.76
CA GLU A 55 -3.84 -6.00 -19.57
C GLU A 55 -3.37 -6.24 -18.12
N GLU A 56 -2.10 -6.64 -17.95
CA GLU A 56 -1.53 -6.85 -16.62
C GLU A 56 -1.42 -5.53 -15.86
N MET A 57 -1.89 -5.54 -14.60
CA MET A 57 -1.86 -4.38 -13.71
C MET A 57 -0.96 -4.66 -12.51
N THR A 58 -0.09 -3.71 -12.19
CA THR A 58 0.68 -3.73 -10.95
C THR A 58 -0.18 -3.23 -9.78
N ASP A 59 -0.32 -4.05 -8.74
CA ASP A 59 -0.99 -3.65 -7.49
C ASP A 59 -0.02 -2.84 -6.62
N TYR A 60 -0.24 -1.52 -6.52
CA TYR A 60 0.56 -0.62 -5.68
C TYR A 60 0.13 -0.59 -4.21
N THR A 61 -0.95 -1.29 -3.84
CA THR A 61 -1.45 -1.35 -2.46
C THR A 61 -0.79 -2.45 -1.63
N ARG A 62 -0.10 -3.38 -2.28
CA ARG A 62 0.67 -4.45 -1.63
C ARG A 62 2.14 -4.29 -1.96
N ARG A 63 3.00 -4.25 -0.94
CA ARG A 63 4.45 -4.37 -1.14
C ARG A 63 4.74 -5.82 -1.50
N ALA A 64 5.34 -6.06 -2.68
CA ALA A 64 5.79 -7.37 -3.12
C ALA A 64 6.87 -7.95 -2.19
#